data_AF-Q05KD4-F1
#
_entry.id   AF-Q05KD4-F1
#
_cell.length_a   1.000
_cell.length_b   1.000
_cell.length_c   1.000
_cell.angle_alpha   90.00
_cell.angle_beta   90.00
_cell.angle_gamma   90.00
#
_symmetry.space_group_name_H-M   'P 1'
#
loop_
_entity.id
_entity.type
_entity.pdbx_description
1 polymer ?
#
loop_
_entity_poly.entity_id
_entity_poly.type
_entity_poly.pdbx_seq_one_letter_code
_entity_poly.pdbx_strand_id
1 'polypeptide(L)'
;MVIKRADLPQVANSIMNALHEDEIEIINELYEACQKGNMERIDELMELLLYDIEEHFLTEEELMREAEFFAYPMHKAEHDGMRKEVKALMESWKKNREAQEISNFIKDRLVPWLILHIARWDSTTAIHLGD
;
A
#
# COMPACT_ATOMS: atom_id res chain seq x y z
N MET A 1 -8.38 -13.97 -0.34
CA MET A 1 -8.11 -12.69 0.34
C MET A 1 -7.29 -12.90 1.61
N VAL A 2 -6.30 -12.03 1.82
CA VAL A 2 -5.44 -11.94 3.02
C VAL A 2 -5.96 -10.90 4.02
N ILE A 3 -6.71 -9.89 3.56
CA ILE A 3 -7.35 -8.85 4.37
C ILE A 3 -8.76 -8.54 3.82
N LYS A 4 -9.72 -8.17 4.66
CA LYS A 4 -11.05 -7.69 4.22
C LYS A 4 -11.14 -6.18 4.35
N ARG A 5 -11.94 -5.54 3.50
CA ARG A 5 -12.24 -4.09 3.60
C ARG A 5 -12.74 -3.68 4.98
N ALA A 6 -13.59 -4.50 5.60
CA ALA A 6 -14.13 -4.24 6.94
C ALA A 6 -13.07 -4.23 8.06
N ASP A 7 -11.86 -4.76 7.78
CA ASP A 7 -10.74 -4.78 8.73
C ASP A 7 -9.82 -3.56 8.53
N LEU A 8 -10.01 -2.76 7.47
CA LEU A 8 -9.29 -1.51 7.27
C LEU A 8 -9.83 -0.42 8.21
N PRO A 9 -8.95 0.31 8.91
CA PRO A 9 -9.34 1.54 9.57
C PRO A 9 -9.87 2.53 8.52
N GLN A 10 -10.91 3.27 8.87
CA GLN A 10 -11.41 4.38 8.07
C GLN A 10 -10.89 5.69 8.66
N VAL A 11 -10.54 6.63 7.78
CA VAL A 11 -10.06 7.96 8.16
C VAL A 11 -11.09 9.03 7.79
N ALA A 12 -10.87 10.27 8.23
CA ALA A 12 -11.84 11.36 8.07
C ALA A 12 -11.97 11.87 6.62
N ASN A 13 -11.04 11.51 5.74
CA ASN A 13 -10.97 11.96 4.35
C ASN A 13 -11.40 10.84 3.40
N SER A 14 -12.42 11.08 2.58
CA SER A 14 -12.98 10.08 1.68
C SER A 14 -12.06 9.67 0.53
N ILE A 15 -11.20 10.58 0.05
CA ILE A 15 -10.21 10.27 -1.00
C ILE A 15 -9.21 9.25 -0.47
N MET A 16 -8.66 9.46 0.73
CA MET A 16 -7.73 8.51 1.36
C MET A 16 -8.39 7.13 1.56
N ASN A 17 -9.65 7.08 2.02
CA ASN A 17 -10.37 5.80 2.16
C ASN A 17 -10.52 5.07 0.81
N ALA A 18 -10.78 5.78 -0.29
CA ALA A 18 -10.86 5.17 -1.61
C ALA A 18 -9.52 4.58 -2.05
N LEU A 19 -8.41 5.31 -1.85
CA LEU A 19 -7.05 4.82 -2.13
C LEU A 19 -6.74 3.53 -1.34
N HIS A 20 -7.05 3.50 -0.05
CA HIS A 20 -6.86 2.30 0.77
C HIS A 20 -7.69 1.10 0.30
N GLU A 21 -8.92 1.34 -0.17
CA GLU A 21 -9.78 0.28 -0.69
C GLU A 21 -9.24 -0.31 -2.00
N ASP A 22 -8.78 0.54 -2.92
CA ASP A 22 -8.18 0.11 -4.19
C ASP A 22 -6.90 -0.69 -3.93
N GLU A 23 -6.02 -0.23 -3.05
CA GLU A 23 -4.75 -0.91 -2.73
C GLU A 23 -5.00 -2.32 -2.18
N ILE A 24 -5.98 -2.50 -1.26
CA ILE A 24 -6.24 -3.82 -0.71
C ILE A 24 -6.90 -4.78 -1.70
N GLU A 25 -7.60 -4.29 -2.72
CA GLU A 25 -8.10 -5.15 -3.80
C GLU A 25 -6.93 -5.76 -4.55
N ILE A 26 -5.95 -4.94 -4.94
CA ILE A 26 -4.74 -5.37 -5.65
C ILE A 26 -3.92 -6.33 -4.78
N ILE A 27 -3.71 -6.02 -3.50
CA ILE A 27 -2.99 -6.89 -2.55
C ILE A 27 -3.68 -8.25 -2.45
N ASN A 28 -5.01 -8.28 -2.36
CA ASN A 28 -5.76 -9.53 -2.25
C ASN A 28 -5.68 -10.36 -3.53
N GLU A 29 -5.79 -9.74 -4.69
CA GLU A 29 -5.63 -10.41 -5.98
C GLU A 29 -4.21 -10.98 -6.15
N LEU A 30 -3.19 -10.19 -5.80
CA LEU A 30 -1.80 -10.59 -5.92
C LEU A 30 -1.50 -11.78 -5.02
N TYR A 31 -1.97 -11.72 -3.77
CA TYR A 31 -1.84 -12.83 -2.84
C TYR A 31 -2.53 -14.09 -3.38
N GLU A 32 -3.73 -13.98 -3.96
CA GLU A 32 -4.42 -15.12 -4.56
C GLU A 32 -3.71 -15.68 -5.79
N ALA A 33 -3.14 -14.82 -6.64
CA ALA A 33 -2.35 -15.24 -7.80
C ALA A 33 -1.12 -16.05 -7.36
N CYS A 34 -0.46 -15.63 -6.27
CA CYS A 34 0.63 -16.38 -5.65
C CYS A 34 0.18 -17.76 -5.16
N GLN A 35 -0.96 -17.84 -4.46
CA GLN A 35 -1.51 -19.13 -3.97
C GLN A 35 -1.89 -20.08 -5.11
N LYS A 36 -2.30 -19.55 -6.26
CA LYS A 36 -2.67 -20.32 -7.46
C LYS A 36 -1.46 -20.66 -8.34
N GLY A 37 -0.28 -20.09 -8.05
CA GLY A 37 0.92 -20.25 -8.87
C GLY A 37 0.81 -19.65 -10.29
N ASN A 38 -0.06 -18.65 -10.47
CA ASN A 38 -0.26 -18.03 -11.79
C ASN A 38 0.80 -16.94 -12.03
N MET A 39 1.94 -17.34 -12.59
CA MET A 39 3.10 -16.44 -12.76
C MET A 39 2.81 -15.21 -13.63
N GLU A 40 2.06 -15.37 -14.72
CA GLU A 40 1.69 -14.25 -15.61
C GLU A 40 0.83 -13.23 -14.87
N ARG A 41 -0.16 -13.70 -14.09
CA ARG A 41 -0.99 -12.80 -13.28
C ARG A 41 -0.21 -12.15 -12.14
N ILE A 42 0.79 -12.83 -11.57
CA ILE A 42 1.68 -12.23 -10.56
C ILE A 42 2.53 -11.12 -11.20
N ASP A 43 3.02 -11.30 -12.42
CA ASP A 43 3.75 -10.26 -13.16
C ASP A 43 2.90 -8.99 -13.32
N GLU A 44 1.68 -9.14 -13.85
CA GLU A 44 0.74 -8.03 -14.03
C GLU A 44 0.42 -7.32 -12.71
N LEU A 45 0.14 -8.09 -11.65
CA LEU A 45 -0.28 -7.54 -10.37
C LEU A 45 0.86 -6.90 -9.58
N MET A 46 2.11 -7.36 -9.76
CA MET A 46 3.28 -6.70 -9.17
C MET A 46 3.55 -5.34 -9.83
N GLU A 47 3.34 -5.22 -11.15
CA GLU A 47 3.42 -3.93 -11.84
C GLU A 47 2.29 -3.01 -11.42
N LEU A 48 1.06 -3.54 -11.30
CA LEU A 48 -0.09 -2.78 -10.84
C LEU A 48 0.09 -2.28 -9.40
N LEU A 49 0.55 -3.13 -8.48
CA LEU A 49 0.80 -2.75 -7.10
C LEU A 49 1.85 -1.63 -6.98
N LEU A 50 2.91 -1.68 -7.79
CA LEU A 50 3.93 -0.62 -7.80
C LEU A 50 3.39 0.72 -8.29
N TYR A 51 2.53 0.69 -9.30
CA TYR A 51 1.88 1.88 -9.82
C TYR A 51 0.91 2.47 -8.79
N ASP A 52 0.04 1.63 -8.24
CA ASP A 52 -0.98 2.02 -7.27
C ASP A 52 -0.40 2.63 -6.01
N ILE A 53 0.63 2.00 -5.41
CA ILE A 53 1.33 2.53 -4.23
C ILE A 53 1.97 3.90 -4.52
N GLU A 54 2.52 4.10 -5.72
CA GLU A 54 3.12 5.38 -6.07
C GLU A 54 2.05 6.46 -6.21
N GLU A 55 0.94 6.18 -6.90
CA GLU A 55 -0.19 7.13 -7.06
C GLU A 55 -0.88 7.44 -5.73
N HIS A 56 -1.13 6.42 -4.89
CA HIS A 56 -1.68 6.60 -3.54
C HIS A 56 -0.81 7.57 -2.73
N PHE A 57 0.47 7.24 -2.56
CA PHE A 57 1.35 8.06 -1.74
C PHE A 57 1.59 9.44 -2.34
N LEU A 58 1.68 9.59 -3.67
CA LEU A 58 1.80 10.91 -4.29
C LEU A 58 0.56 11.77 -4.02
N THR A 59 -0.64 11.19 -4.13
CA THR A 59 -1.90 11.90 -3.87
C THR A 59 -1.93 12.42 -2.43
N GLU A 60 -1.64 11.57 -1.44
CA GLU A 60 -1.61 12.00 -0.04
C GLU A 60 -0.49 13.01 0.25
N GLU A 61 0.69 12.84 -0.36
CA GLU A 61 1.81 13.77 -0.21
C GLU A 61 1.49 15.16 -0.79
N GLU A 62 0.77 15.22 -1.91
CA GLU A 62 0.29 16.47 -2.49
C GLU A 62 -0.73 17.14 -1.58
N LEU A 63 -1.75 16.40 -1.10
CA LEU A 63 -2.74 16.92 -0.16
C LEU A 63 -2.07 17.44 1.13
N MET A 64 -1.13 16.68 1.69
CA MET A 64 -0.37 17.08 2.88
C MET A 64 0.43 18.36 2.65
N ARG A 65 1.06 18.53 1.48
CA ARG A 65 1.83 19.73 1.16
C ARG A 65 0.94 20.94 0.97
N GLU A 66 -0.18 20.80 0.28
CA GLU A 66 -1.13 21.89 0.04
C GLU A 66 -1.77 22.38 1.33
N ALA A 67 -2.07 21.46 2.25
CA ALA A 67 -2.61 21.78 3.58
C ALA A 67 -1.55 22.20 4.62
N GLU A 68 -0.28 22.32 4.23
CA GLU A 68 0.85 22.60 5.12
C GLU A 68 0.89 21.68 6.36
N PHE A 69 0.63 20.38 6.15
CA PHE A 69 0.56 19.41 7.24
C PHE A 69 1.90 19.31 7.97
N PHE A 70 1.88 19.60 9.28
CA PHE A 70 3.08 19.81 10.08
C PHE A 70 4.03 18.60 10.13
N ALA A 71 3.51 17.38 9.97
CA ALA A 71 4.27 16.15 10.05
C ALA A 71 4.61 15.53 8.68
N TYR A 72 4.37 16.26 7.58
CA TYR A 72 4.64 15.80 6.21
C TYR A 72 6.02 15.14 6.03
N PRO A 73 7.15 15.70 6.52
CA PRO A 73 8.47 15.08 6.32
C PRO A 73 8.59 13.69 6.95
N MET A 74 7.95 13.47 8.10
CA MET A 74 7.98 12.18 8.80
C MET A 74 7.03 11.18 8.16
N HIS A 75 5.83 11.63 7.77
CA HIS A 75 4.87 10.79 7.07
C HIS A 75 5.45 10.28 5.75
N LYS A 76 5.99 11.19 4.92
CA LYS A 76 6.63 10.83 3.65
C LYS A 76 7.79 9.85 3.84
N ALA A 77 8.52 9.91 4.94
CA ALA A 77 9.61 8.96 5.21
C ALA A 77 9.09 7.51 5.37
N GLU A 78 7.90 7.31 5.94
CA GLU A 78 7.25 5.99 6.01
C GLU A 78 6.87 5.50 4.61
N HIS A 79 6.28 6.39 3.78
CA HIS A 79 5.98 6.09 2.37
C HIS A 79 7.24 5.70 1.59
N ASP A 80 8.31 6.49 1.72
CA ASP A 80 9.58 6.22 1.03
C ASP A 80 10.20 4.88 1.47
N GLY A 81 10.03 4.50 2.74
CA GLY A 81 10.38 3.19 3.26
C GLY A 81 9.62 2.07 2.54
N MET A 82 8.29 2.18 2.47
CA MET A 82 7.46 1.17 1.82
C MET A 82 7.70 1.10 0.30
N ARG A 83 7.81 2.25 -0.40
CA ARG A 83 8.22 2.32 -1.81
C ARG A 83 9.49 1.53 -2.08
N LYS A 84 10.50 1.69 -1.23
CA LYS A 84 11.78 1.00 -1.38
C LYS A 84 11.63 -0.52 -1.22
N GLU A 85 10.84 -0.95 -0.25
CA GLU A 85 10.61 -2.38 0.00
C GLU A 85 9.83 -3.05 -1.14
N VAL A 86 8.77 -2.42 -1.65
CA VAL A 86 7.99 -2.96 -2.77
C VAL A 86 8.80 -2.97 -4.06
N LYS A 87 9.62 -1.94 -4.32
CA LYS A 87 10.57 -1.93 -5.44
C LYS A 87 11.59 -3.08 -5.32
N ALA A 88 12.11 -3.33 -4.12
CA ALA A 88 13.02 -4.46 -3.89
C ALA A 88 12.34 -5.82 -4.10
N LEU A 89 11.07 -5.96 -3.69
CA LEU A 89 10.28 -7.17 -3.91
C LEU A 89 10.07 -7.44 -5.41
N MET A 90 9.75 -6.42 -6.21
CA MET A 90 9.60 -6.56 -7.66
C MET A 90 10.91 -6.99 -8.33
N GLU A 91 12.04 -6.42 -7.94
CA GLU A 91 13.34 -6.83 -8.47
C GLU A 91 13.71 -8.26 -8.06
N SER A 92 13.38 -8.68 -6.83
CA SER A 92 13.55 -10.08 -6.40
C SER A 92 12.65 -11.02 -7.21
N TRP A 93 11.39 -10.66 -7.41
CA TRP A 93 10.43 -11.42 -8.19
C TRP A 93 10.90 -11.62 -9.64
N LYS A 94 11.32 -10.55 -10.32
CA LYS A 94 11.87 -10.61 -11.70
C LYS A 94 13.07 -11.56 -11.83
N LYS A 95 13.89 -11.65 -10.78
CA LYS A 95 15.11 -12.46 -10.77
C LYS A 95 14.86 -13.92 -10.39
N ASN A 96 14.14 -14.14 -9.30
CA ASN A 96 14.06 -15.43 -8.62
C ASN A 96 12.76 -16.18 -8.95
N ARG A 97 11.70 -15.47 -9.36
CA ARG A 97 10.36 -16.01 -9.64
C ARG A 97 9.75 -16.80 -8.47
N GLU A 98 10.03 -16.37 -7.23
CA GLU A 98 9.55 -17.02 -6.01
C GLU A 98 8.24 -16.41 -5.49
N ALA A 99 7.09 -16.99 -5.84
CA ALA A 99 5.78 -16.48 -5.43
C ALA A 99 5.56 -16.54 -3.90
N GLN A 100 6.28 -17.43 -3.21
CA GLN A 100 6.23 -17.53 -1.75
C GLN A 100 6.83 -16.30 -1.08
N GLU A 101 7.85 -15.67 -1.68
CA GLU A 101 8.46 -14.44 -1.16
C GLU A 101 7.43 -13.30 -1.16
N ILE A 102 6.69 -13.11 -2.26
CA ILE A 102 5.61 -12.14 -2.36
C ILE A 102 4.51 -12.43 -1.33
N SER A 103 4.09 -13.69 -1.21
CA SER A 103 3.06 -14.11 -0.26
C SER A 103 3.44 -13.80 1.20
N ASN A 104 4.71 -14.02 1.56
CA ASN A 104 5.24 -13.72 2.89
C ASN A 104 5.35 -12.22 3.11
N PHE A 105 5.87 -11.46 2.13
CA PHE A 105 5.93 -10.01 2.22
C PHE A 105 4.56 -9.39 2.44
N ILE A 106 3.55 -9.84 1.69
CA ILE A 106 2.18 -9.36 1.84
C ILE A 106 1.66 -9.58 3.27
N LYS A 107 1.80 -10.80 3.78
CA LYS A 107 1.27 -11.19 5.10
C LYS A 107 2.01 -10.58 6.27
N ASP A 108 3.34 -10.62 6.22
CA ASP A 108 4.18 -10.39 7.38
C ASP A 108 4.68 -8.95 7.43
N ARG A 109 4.60 -8.21 6.30
CA ARG A 109 5.15 -6.86 6.18
C ARG A 109 4.17 -5.83 5.64
N LEU A 110 3.59 -6.03 4.46
CA LEU A 110 2.75 -5.00 3.80
C LEU A 110 1.43 -4.79 4.53
N VAL A 111 0.63 -5.84 4.69
CA VAL A 111 -0.70 -5.75 5.34
C VAL A 111 -0.60 -5.24 6.80
N PRO A 112 0.30 -5.77 7.66
CA PRO A 112 0.44 -5.24 9.02
C PRO A 112 0.87 -3.77 9.05
N TRP A 113 1.70 -3.34 8.10
CA TRP A 113 2.13 -1.95 8.00
C TRP A 113 1.01 -1.05 7.52
N LEU A 114 0.26 -1.44 6.49
CA LEU A 114 -0.85 -0.64 5.97
C LEU A 114 -1.87 -0.35 7.07
N ILE A 115 -2.31 -1.37 7.81
CA ILE A 115 -3.26 -1.20 8.93
C ILE A 115 -2.69 -0.23 9.98
N LEU A 116 -1.42 -0.37 10.32
CA LEU A 116 -0.78 0.46 11.33
C LEU A 116 -0.57 1.91 10.86
N HIS A 117 -0.20 2.06 9.59
CA HIS A 117 0.04 3.33 8.91
C HIS A 117 -1.26 4.13 8.87
N ILE A 118 -2.35 3.52 8.39
CA ILE A 118 -3.68 4.13 8.36
C ILE A 118 -4.13 4.54 9.76
N ALA A 119 -4.01 3.63 10.73
CA ALA A 119 -4.47 3.88 12.10
C ALA A 119 -3.70 5.02 12.79
N ARG A 120 -2.44 5.29 12.41
CA ARG A 120 -1.57 6.25 13.11
C ARG A 120 -1.31 7.52 12.31
N TRP A 121 -0.79 7.38 11.11
CA TRP A 121 -0.35 8.49 10.27
C TRP A 121 -1.55 9.07 9.53
N ASP A 122 -2.26 8.25 8.77
CA ASP A 122 -3.33 8.72 7.88
C ASP A 122 -4.53 9.24 8.67
N SER A 123 -4.85 8.63 9.81
CA SER A 123 -5.90 9.11 10.71
C SER A 123 -5.65 10.54 11.19
N THR A 124 -4.39 10.86 11.52
CA THR A 124 -3.99 12.21 11.95
C THR A 124 -3.95 13.17 10.76
N THR A 125 -3.40 12.72 9.63
CA THR A 125 -3.37 13.50 8.38
C THR A 125 -4.78 13.87 7.95
N ALA A 126 -5.68 12.91 7.84
CA ALA A 126 -7.05 13.11 7.39
C ALA A 126 -7.84 14.12 8.25
N ILE A 127 -7.64 14.12 9.57
CA ILE A 127 -8.26 15.12 10.46
C ILE A 127 -7.78 16.54 10.12
N HIS A 128 -6.50 16.71 9.76
CA HIS A 128 -5.94 18.00 9.37
C HIS A 128 -6.41 18.43 7.97
N LEU A 129 -6.49 17.49 7.03
CA LEU A 129 -6.95 17.74 5.66
C LEU A 129 -8.45 18.09 5.61
N GLY A 130 -9.26 17.46 6.47
CA GLY A 130 -10.71 17.45 6.31
C GLY A 130 -11.15 16.46 5.22
N ASP A 131 -12.41 16.52 4.82
CA ASP A 131 -12.97 15.75 3.68
C ASP A 131 -12.84 16.53 2.37
#